data_AF-G8PGK2-F1
#
_entry.id   AF-G8PGK2-F1
#
_cell.length_a   1.000
_cell.length_b   1.000
_cell.length_c   1.000
_cell.angle_alpha   90.00
_cell.angle_beta   90.00
_cell.angle_gamma   90.00
#
_symmetry.space_group_name_H-M   'P 1'
#
loop_
_entity.id
_entity.type
_entity.pdbx_description
1 polymer ?
#
loop_
_entity_poly.entity_id
_entity_poly.type
_entity_poly.pdbx_seq_one_letter_code
_entity_poly.pdbx_strand_id
1 'polypeptide(L)'
;MVASGEWRDYAIGHGTDKAIFAIFRRSSEMPLYRIEKDPKLARKQGAYCVVGAGGMILKRGHDLANVLKVLEKKKHLRVVE
;
A
#
# COMPACT_ATOMS: atom_id res chain seq x y z
N MET A 1 -12.46 -2.47 0.96
CA MET A 1 -10.99 -2.53 1.17
C MET A 1 -10.62 -3.43 2.35
N VAL A 2 -11.09 -3.18 3.59
CA VAL A 2 -10.94 -4.18 4.70
C VAL A 2 -12.26 -4.92 4.95
N ALA A 3 -13.37 -4.19 5.06
CA ALA A 3 -14.70 -4.76 5.31
C ALA A 3 -15.33 -5.53 4.12
N SER A 4 -14.72 -5.49 2.94
CA SER A 4 -15.20 -6.23 1.75
C SER A 4 -14.51 -7.58 1.55
N GLY A 5 -13.67 -8.02 2.50
CA GLY A 5 -12.99 -9.32 2.46
C GLY A 5 -11.82 -9.44 1.47
N GLU A 6 -11.46 -8.36 0.78
CA GLU A 6 -10.35 -8.32 -0.17
C GLU A 6 -8.97 -8.34 0.51
N TRP A 7 -8.85 -7.68 1.67
CA TRP A 7 -7.62 -7.64 2.46
C TRP A 7 -7.88 -8.42 3.75
N ARG A 8 -7.21 -9.57 3.87
CA ARG A 8 -7.48 -10.52 4.95
C ARG A 8 -6.60 -10.31 6.16
N ASP A 9 -5.47 -9.65 5.98
CA ASP A 9 -4.50 -9.41 7.03
C ASP A 9 -3.69 -8.12 6.76
N TYR A 10 -3.16 -7.52 7.81
CA TYR A 10 -2.31 -6.34 7.74
C TYR A 10 -1.25 -6.33 8.85
N ALA A 11 -0.12 -5.69 8.58
CA ALA A 11 0.93 -5.46 9.57
C ALA A 11 1.35 -3.98 9.55
N ILE A 12 1.61 -3.44 10.73
CA ILE A 12 2.12 -2.08 10.90
C ILE A 12 3.54 -2.15 11.44
N GLY A 13 4.49 -1.64 10.66
CA GLY A 13 5.89 -1.51 11.05
C GLY A 13 6.26 -0.06 11.28
N HIS A 14 6.92 0.22 12.41
CA HIS A 14 7.53 1.51 12.70
C HIS A 14 9.05 1.33 12.70
N GLY A 15 9.67 1.55 11.54
CA GLY A 15 11.13 1.60 11.45
C GLY A 15 11.65 2.98 11.81
N THR A 16 12.94 3.07 12.12
CA THR A 16 13.63 4.34 12.45
C THR A 16 13.47 5.40 11.36
N ASP A 17 13.41 4.98 10.09
CA ASP A 17 13.35 5.88 8.94
C ASP A 17 11.94 6.10 8.38
N LYS A 18 11.05 5.11 8.52
CA LYS A 18 9.74 5.12 7.88
C LYS A 18 8.72 4.24 8.59
N ALA A 19 7.46 4.66 8.50
CA ALA A 19 6.32 3.85 8.87
C ALA A 19 5.82 3.06 7.65
N ILE A 20 5.43 1.81 7.85
CA ILE A 20 4.99 0.88 6.81
C ILE A 20 3.67 0.25 7.24
N PHE A 21 2.68 0.29 6.36
CA PHE A 21 1.45 -0.48 6.45
C PHE A 21 1.45 -1.53 5.34
N ALA A 22 1.63 -2.80 5.70
CA ALA A 22 1.65 -3.92 4.77
C ALA A 22 0.28 -4.57 4.67
N ILE A 23 -0.19 -4.79 3.45
CA ILE A 23 -1.50 -5.36 3.13
C ILE A 23 -1.30 -6.74 2.54
N PHE A 24 -1.96 -7.76 3.09
CA PHE A 24 -1.84 -9.14 2.66
C PHE A 24 -3.17 -9.67 2.10
N ARG A 25 -3.06 -10.51 1.06
CA ARG A 25 -4.21 -11.22 0.49
C ARG A 25 -4.59 -12.44 1.35
N ARG A 26 -3.60 -13.10 1.98
CA ARG A 26 -3.74 -14.20 2.95
C ARG A 26 -2.63 -14.10 3.99
N SER A 27 -2.88 -14.56 5.21
CA SER A 27 -1.86 -14.69 6.25
C SER A 27 -0.76 -15.66 5.76
N SER A 28 0.50 -15.26 5.87
CA SER A 28 1.73 -15.97 5.41
C SER A 28 2.21 -15.76 3.95
N GLU A 29 1.57 -14.90 3.16
CA GLU A 29 2.09 -14.53 1.82
C GLU A 29 2.96 -13.26 1.85
N MET A 30 3.72 -12.99 0.78
CA MET A 30 4.33 -11.67 0.59
C MET A 30 3.23 -10.58 0.54
N PRO A 31 3.46 -9.38 1.11
CA PRO A 31 2.47 -8.32 1.07
C PRO A 31 2.12 -7.96 -0.38
N LEU A 32 0.83 -7.91 -0.67
CA LEU A 32 0.31 -7.49 -1.98
C LEU A 32 0.64 -6.02 -2.24
N TYR A 33 0.51 -5.21 -1.19
CA TYR A 33 0.86 -3.79 -1.20
C TYR A 33 1.55 -3.39 0.10
N ARG A 34 2.40 -2.37 0.03
CA ARG A 34 2.87 -1.62 1.21
C ARG A 34 2.61 -0.15 1.00
N ILE A 35 2.00 0.50 1.98
CA ILE A 35 1.91 1.95 2.06
C ILE A 35 3.05 2.39 2.98
N GLU A 36 3.93 3.23 2.49
CA GLU A 36 5.09 3.71 3.28
C GLU A 36 5.00 5.23 3.46
N LYS A 37 5.40 5.70 4.65
CA LYS A 37 5.61 7.12 4.96
C LYS A 37 7.06 7.34 5.36
N ASP A 38 7.80 8.05 4.53
CA ASP A 38 9.19 8.45 4.75
C ASP A 38 9.27 9.98 4.95
N PRO A 39 9.41 10.47 6.19
CA PRO A 39 9.51 11.90 6.49
C PRO A 39 10.68 12.60 5.80
N LYS A 40 11.79 11.89 5.49
CA LYS A 40 12.97 12.48 4.83
C LYS A 40 12.66 12.92 3.40
N LEU A 41 11.61 12.38 2.79
CA LEU A 41 11.16 12.70 1.44
C LEU A 41 10.01 13.72 1.40
N ALA A 42 9.51 14.17 2.55
CA ALA A 42 8.34 15.07 2.64
C ALA A 42 8.48 16.37 1.84
N ARG A 43 9.70 16.95 1.81
CA ARG A 43 10.01 18.17 1.05
C ARG A 43 10.69 17.92 -0.30
N LYS A 44 10.75 16.65 -0.73
CA LYS A 44 11.36 16.23 -2.01
C LYS A 44 10.26 15.69 -2.92
N GLN A 45 10.32 14.42 -3.31
CA GLN A 45 9.31 13.78 -4.15
C GLN A 45 8.03 13.33 -3.42
N GLY A 46 7.91 13.62 -2.12
CA GLY A 46 6.73 13.29 -1.30
C GLY A 46 6.94 12.14 -0.33
N ALA A 47 6.36 12.29 0.87
CA ALA A 47 6.55 11.37 1.99
C ALA A 47 5.83 10.03 1.81
N TYR A 48 4.75 9.98 1.01
CA TYR A 48 3.90 8.79 0.91
C TYR A 48 4.16 8.04 -0.38
N CYS A 49 4.21 6.71 -0.32
CA CYS A 49 4.16 5.87 -1.52
C CYS A 49 3.34 4.59 -1.30
N VAL A 50 2.88 4.03 -2.42
CA VAL A 50 2.34 2.67 -2.49
C VAL A 50 3.31 1.82 -3.29
N VAL A 51 3.68 0.68 -2.72
CA VAL A 51 4.60 -0.29 -3.30
C VAL A 51 3.84 -1.59 -3.57
N GLY A 52 4.04 -2.21 -4.73
CA GLY A 52 3.44 -3.51 -5.08
C GLY A 52 4.27 -4.71 -4.64
N ALA A 53 3.74 -5.92 -4.87
CA ALA A 53 4.32 -7.20 -4.46
C ALA A 53 5.75 -7.53 -4.97
N GLY A 54 6.34 -6.71 -5.84
CA GLY A 54 7.73 -6.84 -6.32
C GLY A 54 8.65 -5.67 -5.94
N GLY A 55 8.23 -4.82 -5.01
CA GLY A 55 9.02 -3.63 -4.62
C GLY A 55 8.86 -2.43 -5.56
N MET A 56 8.12 -2.56 -6.67
CA MET A 56 7.82 -1.45 -7.57
C MET A 56 6.93 -0.40 -6.90
N ILE A 57 7.33 0.87 -6.98
CA ILE A 57 6.50 2.00 -6.55
C ILE A 57 5.38 2.21 -7.58
N LEU A 58 4.13 2.01 -7.16
CA LEU A 58 2.95 2.23 -8.01
C LEU A 58 2.56 3.71 -8.05
N LYS A 59 2.73 4.41 -6.93
CA LYS A 59 2.51 5.85 -6.82
C LYS A 59 3.28 6.44 -5.65
N ARG A 60 3.69 7.70 -5.79
CA ARG A 60 4.34 8.51 -4.74
C ARG A 60 3.81 9.94 -4.76
N GLY A 61 3.74 10.58 -3.60
CA GLY A 61 3.32 11.99 -3.51
C GLY A 61 3.31 12.54 -2.08
N HIS A 62 2.96 13.83 -1.97
CA HIS A 62 2.89 14.56 -0.70
C HIS A 62 1.56 14.35 0.03
N ASP A 63 0.50 14.05 -0.71
CA ASP A 63 -0.83 13.83 -0.17
C ASP A 63 -1.17 12.34 -0.17
N LEU A 64 -1.51 11.82 1.01
CA LEU A 64 -1.80 10.39 1.19
C LEU A 64 -3.04 9.99 0.39
N ALA A 65 -4.12 10.78 0.43
CA ALA A 65 -5.37 10.44 -0.24
C ALA A 65 -5.16 10.24 -1.76
N ASN A 66 -4.43 11.14 -2.40
CA ASN A 66 -4.09 11.03 -3.82
C ASN A 66 -3.19 9.84 -4.15
N VAL A 67 -2.27 9.47 -3.25
CA VAL A 67 -1.43 8.29 -3.41
C VAL A 67 -2.27 7.00 -3.34
N LEU A 68 -3.23 6.92 -2.41
CA LEU A 68 -4.08 5.74 -2.22
C LEU A 68 -5.02 5.42 -3.39
N LYS A 69 -5.37 6.42 -4.22
CA LYS A 69 -6.20 6.22 -5.44
C LYS A 69 -5.66 5.14 -6.39
N VAL A 70 -4.37 4.82 -6.35
CA VAL A 70 -3.79 3.74 -7.18
C VAL A 70 -4.35 2.35 -6.81
N LEU A 71 -4.84 2.19 -5.58
CA LEU A 71 -5.43 0.95 -5.08
C LEU A 71 -6.90 0.81 -5.46
N GLU A 72 -7.58 1.91 -5.84
CA GLU A 72 -9.01 1.90 -6.20
C GLU A 72 -9.26 1.33 -7.60
N LYS A 73 -8.25 1.32 -8.48
CA LYS A 73 -8.40 0.96 -9.90
C LYS A 73 -8.61 -0.54 -10.20
N LYS A 74 -8.65 -1.44 -9.20
CA LYS A 74 -8.79 -2.89 -9.41
C LYS A 74 -10.12 -3.50 -8.95
N LYS A 75 -11.23 -2.76 -9.01
CA LYS A 75 -12.59 -3.30 -8.73
C LYS A 75 -13.17 -4.27 -9.79
N HIS A 76 -12.45 -4.64 -10.85
CA HIS A 76 -13.04 -5.39 -11.98
C HIS A 76 -12.25 -6.63 -12.43
N LEU A 77 -11.83 -7.51 -11.51
CA LEU A 77 -11.30 -8.81 -11.93
C LEU A 77 -12.00 -9.99 -11.23
N ARG A 78 -12.95 -10.54 -12.01
CA ARG A 78 -13.56 -11.87 -12.07
C ARG A 78 -14.66 -12.22 -11.05
N VAL A 79 -15.89 -12.20 -11.56
CA VAL A 79 -16.82 -13.33 -11.39
C VAL A 79 -16.17 -14.51 -12.11
N VAL A 80 -15.96 -15.61 -11.39
CA VAL A 80 -15.68 -16.92 -11.99
C VAL A 80 -16.95 -17.71 -11.77
N GLU A 81 -17.66 -18.03 -12.86
CA GLU A 81 -18.54 -19.21 -12.93
C GLU A 81 -17.67 -20.44 -13.18
#